data_AF-A0A0K2UF89-F1
#
_entry.id   AF-A0A0K2UF89-F1
#
_cell.length_a   1.000
_cell.length_b   1.000
_cell.length_c   1.000
_cell.angle_alpha   90.00
_cell.angle_beta   90.00
_cell.angle_gamma   90.00
#
_symmetry.space_group_name_H-M   'P 1'
#
loop_
_entity.id
_entity.type
_entity.pdbx_description
1 polymer ?
#
loop_
_entity_poly.entity_id
_entity_poly.type
_entity_poly.pdbx_seq_one_letter_code
_entity_poly.pdbx_strand_id
1 'polypeptide(L)'
;MMAGGLVKYPPSEFSQKYGPVLAPKGKLVSPKDVFGKKGEEGLFGEDVKEKTIQAFQLTVKKCEKLNIPVASPALKEDLERERIDQIVECFPHTLPKDLPDILQKSKWSKPAKEVETWETWWEIHEKILKSLKKQTKHIRAWWEFCEIPCPGEEEILNSLKRLVSGVLSHPITIGMAVVNYTPKRKKNYPKSVHLVGTDRPEATMIYAGFYHEILAANPLHPIKLTLVSPDDANQQLSKDCSPDSPMLINPKCKLTAWYGLYHDFWEKYITAQIVEQPDLVVGIHPGLHADGIYEFWEPTLELLLDMNIKTVFTVLSKEEYVQTLEKLDGLFCKYIYKGLNPFGSKHVKQTHHDAKIMWSSNQYMVVFKGRTIDLKTLTLIEDPVEDDLDKAEKEFEKLLEA
;
A
#
# COMPACT_ATOMS: atom_id res chain seq x y z
N MET A 1 2.86 -7.07 -22.56
CA MET A 1 3.71 -8.02 -23.32
C MET A 1 4.94 -7.27 -23.82
N MET A 2 6.14 -7.64 -23.37
CA MET A 2 7.45 -7.48 -24.05
C MET A 2 8.49 -8.15 -23.16
N ALA A 3 9.07 -9.24 -23.67
CA ALA A 3 10.07 -10.06 -22.99
C ALA A 3 11.45 -9.37 -23.02
N GLY A 4 11.67 -8.40 -22.14
CA GLY A 4 13.02 -8.12 -21.65
C GLY A 4 13.37 -9.20 -20.64
N GLY A 5 14.48 -9.93 -20.83
CA GLY A 5 14.92 -10.95 -19.88
C GLY A 5 14.90 -10.36 -18.46
N LEU A 6 14.05 -10.90 -17.59
CA LEU A 6 13.88 -10.43 -16.21
C LEU A 6 15.25 -10.41 -15.54
N VAL A 7 15.84 -9.23 -15.41
CA VAL A 7 17.01 -9.02 -14.57
C VAL A 7 16.54 -9.38 -13.16
N LYS A 8 16.99 -10.53 -12.67
CA LYS A 8 16.58 -11.02 -11.36
C LYS A 8 16.99 -10.00 -10.32
N TYR A 9 16.05 -9.62 -9.47
CA TYR A 9 16.24 -8.60 -8.45
C TYR A 9 17.30 -9.06 -7.42
N PRO A 10 18.49 -8.42 -7.38
CA PRO A 10 19.63 -8.91 -6.60
C PRO A 10 19.34 -9.15 -5.11
N PRO A 11 18.56 -8.28 -4.41
CA PRO A 11 18.21 -8.52 -3.02
C PRO A 11 17.46 -9.84 -2.80
N SER A 12 16.47 -10.15 -3.67
CA SER A 12 15.72 -11.40 -3.57
C SER A 12 16.60 -12.62 -3.83
N GLU A 13 17.50 -12.56 -4.82
CA GLU A 13 18.41 -13.68 -5.09
C GLU A 13 19.32 -13.97 -3.90
N PHE A 14 19.90 -12.93 -3.31
CA PHE A 14 20.78 -13.06 -2.16
C PHE A 14 20.02 -13.61 -0.95
N SER A 15 18.86 -13.02 -0.64
CA SER A 15 18.02 -13.43 0.50
C SER A 15 17.56 -14.89 0.39
N GLN A 16 17.18 -15.35 -0.82
CA GLN A 16 16.80 -16.75 -1.04
C GLN A 16 17.97 -17.72 -0.87
N LYS A 17 19.14 -17.38 -1.43
CA LYS A 17 20.31 -18.27 -1.43
C LYS A 17 21.01 -18.33 -0.07
N TYR A 18 21.17 -17.19 0.60
CA TYR A 18 21.92 -17.07 1.85
C TYR A 18 21.01 -16.97 3.09
N GLY A 19 19.69 -16.88 2.91
CA GLY A 19 18.70 -16.90 3.99
C GLY A 19 18.92 -18.00 5.03
N PRO A 20 19.19 -19.26 4.65
CA PRO A 20 19.50 -20.33 5.61
C PRO A 20 20.75 -20.10 6.46
N VAL A 21 21.71 -19.31 5.97
CA VAL A 21 22.93 -18.94 6.71
C VAL A 21 22.64 -17.75 7.64
N LEU A 22 21.96 -16.73 7.14
CA LEU A 22 21.65 -15.51 7.89
C LEU A 22 20.59 -15.73 8.97
N ALA A 23 19.69 -16.70 8.75
CA ALA A 23 18.55 -17.01 9.59
C ALA A 23 18.32 -18.53 9.73
N PRO A 24 19.26 -19.29 10.32
CA PRO A 24 19.23 -20.77 10.34
C PRO A 24 18.03 -21.35 11.08
N LYS A 25 17.41 -20.59 11.99
CA LYS A 25 16.18 -20.96 12.70
C LYS A 25 14.98 -20.11 12.27
N GLY A 26 15.03 -19.57 11.05
CA GLY A 26 13.99 -18.69 10.51
C GLY A 26 13.89 -17.33 11.23
N LYS A 27 14.95 -16.88 11.90
CA LYS A 27 15.10 -15.55 12.49
C LYS A 27 16.48 -15.03 12.17
N LEU A 28 16.59 -13.78 11.73
CA LEU A 28 17.86 -13.12 11.50
C LEU A 28 18.66 -13.08 12.82
N VAL A 29 19.92 -13.53 12.76
CA VAL A 29 20.85 -13.56 13.90
C VAL A 29 22.11 -12.76 13.56
N SER A 30 22.97 -12.50 14.55
CA SER A 30 24.22 -11.79 14.27
C SER A 30 25.24 -12.71 13.57
N PRO A 31 26.19 -12.17 12.79
CA PRO A 31 27.26 -12.96 12.21
C PRO A 31 28.05 -13.78 13.23
N LYS A 32 28.23 -13.24 14.46
CA LYS A 32 28.92 -13.93 15.56
C LYS A 32 28.18 -15.18 16.02
N ASP A 33 26.85 -15.19 15.94
CA ASP A 33 26.03 -16.35 16.29
C ASP A 33 26.07 -17.43 15.19
N VAL A 34 26.45 -17.06 13.97
CA VAL A 34 26.51 -17.93 12.79
C VAL A 34 27.91 -18.51 12.58
N PHE A 35 28.94 -17.68 12.72
CA PHE A 35 30.33 -18.04 12.41
C PHE A 35 31.25 -18.08 13.64
N GLY A 36 30.70 -17.88 14.84
CA GLY A 36 31.48 -17.85 16.08
C GLY A 36 32.24 -16.53 16.27
N LYS A 37 32.82 -16.35 17.45
CA LYS A 37 33.85 -15.32 17.68
C LYS A 37 35.20 -15.85 17.20
N LYS A 38 36.20 -14.95 17.10
CA LYS A 38 37.57 -15.33 16.77
C LYS A 38 38.07 -16.42 17.74
N GLY A 39 38.30 -17.63 17.23
CA GLY A 39 38.75 -18.79 18.01
C GLY A 39 37.65 -19.71 18.55
N GLU A 40 36.37 -19.46 18.24
CA GLU A 40 35.24 -20.34 18.56
C GLU A 40 34.68 -20.96 17.28
N GLU A 41 34.26 -22.23 17.31
CA GLU A 41 33.56 -22.85 16.17
C GLU A 41 32.15 -22.27 16.00
N GLY A 42 31.84 -21.80 14.79
CA GLY A 42 30.50 -21.37 14.40
C GLY A 42 29.63 -22.50 13.88
N LEU A 43 28.37 -22.18 13.58
CA LEU A 43 27.42 -23.09 12.90
C LEU A 43 27.85 -23.45 11.48
N PHE A 44 28.62 -22.57 10.84
CA PHE A 44 29.14 -22.75 9.48
C PHE A 44 30.65 -22.49 9.46
N GLY A 45 31.36 -23.24 8.61
CA GLY A 45 32.81 -23.11 8.45
C GLY A 45 33.26 -21.88 7.65
N GLU A 46 34.57 -21.65 7.63
CA GLU A 46 35.20 -20.47 7.02
C GLU A 46 34.86 -20.30 5.53
N ASP A 47 34.79 -21.39 4.75
CA ASP A 47 34.40 -21.34 3.33
C ASP A 47 33.01 -20.73 3.11
N VAL A 48 32.05 -21.04 3.98
CA VAL A 48 30.68 -20.51 3.89
C VAL A 48 30.66 -19.05 4.30
N LYS A 49 31.45 -18.68 5.31
CA LYS A 49 31.64 -17.30 5.75
C LYS A 49 32.20 -16.43 4.62
N GLU A 50 33.32 -16.82 4.02
CA GLU A 50 33.95 -16.07 2.92
C GLU A 50 33.00 -15.90 1.74
N LYS A 51 32.32 -16.98 1.31
CA LYS A 51 31.33 -16.93 0.23
C LYS A 51 30.13 -16.04 0.55
N THR A 52 29.71 -15.98 1.80
CA THR A 52 28.59 -15.13 2.23
C THR A 52 28.99 -13.66 2.18
N ILE A 53 30.18 -13.31 2.70
CA ILE A 53 30.72 -11.95 2.66
C ILE A 53 30.88 -11.49 1.20
N GLN A 54 31.56 -12.28 0.36
CA GLN A 54 31.78 -11.95 -1.04
C GLN A 54 30.46 -11.78 -1.80
N ALA A 55 29.48 -12.65 -1.56
CA ALA A 55 28.18 -12.56 -2.19
C ALA A 55 27.39 -11.32 -1.74
N PHE A 56 27.49 -10.93 -0.47
CA PHE A 56 26.83 -9.73 0.02
C PHE A 56 27.46 -8.48 -0.59
N GLN A 57 28.79 -8.37 -0.57
CA GLN A 57 29.53 -7.27 -1.19
C GLN A 57 29.22 -7.14 -2.69
N LEU A 58 29.15 -8.26 -3.42
CA LEU A 58 28.77 -8.26 -4.82
C LEU A 58 27.32 -7.81 -5.02
N THR A 59 26.40 -8.24 -4.15
CA THR A 59 24.99 -7.82 -4.19
C THR A 59 24.85 -6.32 -3.97
N VAL A 60 25.54 -5.74 -2.99
CA VAL A 60 25.55 -4.28 -2.76
C VAL A 60 26.00 -3.52 -4.01
N LYS A 61 27.09 -3.96 -4.66
CA LYS A 61 27.56 -3.38 -5.93
C LYS A 61 26.56 -3.52 -7.07
N LYS A 62 25.71 -4.56 -7.06
CA LYS A 62 24.62 -4.71 -8.03
C LYS A 62 23.50 -3.74 -7.72
N CYS A 63 23.11 -3.57 -6.45
CA CYS A 63 22.07 -2.61 -6.03
C CYS A 63 22.45 -1.17 -6.41
N GLU A 64 23.71 -0.78 -6.25
CA GLU A 64 24.21 0.53 -6.68
C GLU A 64 23.96 0.83 -8.17
N LYS A 65 23.90 -0.21 -9.01
CA LYS A 65 23.66 -0.12 -10.46
C LYS A 65 22.18 -0.20 -10.85
N LEU A 66 21.29 -0.54 -9.92
CA LEU A 66 19.85 -0.58 -10.19
C LEU A 66 19.27 0.84 -10.32
N ASN A 67 19.80 1.77 -9.53
CA ASN A 67 19.28 3.12 -9.46
C ASN A 67 19.97 4.00 -10.50
N ILE A 68 19.22 4.42 -11.52
CA ILE A 68 19.68 5.33 -12.57
C ILE A 68 19.75 6.74 -11.97
N PRO A 69 20.94 7.38 -11.94
CA PRO A 69 21.07 8.74 -11.44
C PRO A 69 20.23 9.72 -12.26
N VAL A 70 19.55 10.64 -11.59
CA VAL A 70 18.79 11.73 -12.21
C VAL A 70 19.25 13.06 -11.64
N ALA A 71 19.16 14.12 -12.46
CA ALA A 71 19.61 15.46 -12.07
C ALA A 71 18.68 16.15 -11.05
N SER A 72 17.45 15.67 -10.88
CA SER A 72 16.45 16.26 -9.98
C SER A 72 16.86 16.07 -8.51
N PRO A 73 17.03 17.15 -7.73
CA PRO A 73 17.37 17.06 -6.30
C PRO A 73 16.35 16.27 -5.48
N ALA A 74 15.05 16.41 -5.78
CA ALA A 74 13.98 15.71 -5.07
C ALA A 74 14.07 14.18 -5.26
N LEU A 75 14.40 13.74 -6.47
CA LEU A 75 14.56 12.32 -6.79
C LEU A 75 15.87 11.75 -6.21
N LYS A 76 16.89 12.60 -6.01
CA LYS A 76 18.17 12.16 -5.44
C LYS A 76 18.00 11.59 -4.03
N GLU A 77 17.24 12.27 -3.17
CA GLU A 77 16.98 11.80 -1.81
C GLU A 77 16.19 10.48 -1.81
N ASP A 78 15.19 10.35 -2.67
CA ASP A 78 14.41 9.13 -2.81
C ASP A 78 15.28 7.95 -3.27
N LEU A 79 16.17 8.19 -4.25
CA LEU A 79 17.11 7.18 -4.75
C LEU A 79 18.15 6.78 -3.70
N GLU A 80 18.63 7.71 -2.87
CA GLU A 80 19.52 7.41 -1.76
C GLU A 80 18.84 6.50 -0.73
N ARG A 81 17.58 6.79 -0.38
CA ARG A 81 16.79 5.93 0.52
C ARG A 81 16.49 4.57 -0.09
N GLU A 82 16.12 4.52 -1.37
CA GLU A 82 15.85 3.27 -2.08
C GLU A 82 17.08 2.35 -2.11
N ARG A 83 18.29 2.89 -2.32
CA ARG A 83 19.53 2.10 -2.27
C ARG A 83 19.68 1.36 -0.95
N ILE A 84 19.38 2.06 0.15
CA ILE A 84 19.45 1.47 1.48
C ILE A 84 18.36 0.40 1.62
N ASP A 85 17.14 0.67 1.15
CA ASP A 85 16.03 -0.28 1.16
C ASP A 85 16.37 -1.56 0.40
N GLN A 86 16.96 -1.46 -0.79
CA GLN A 86 17.44 -2.61 -1.58
C GLN A 86 18.47 -3.45 -0.81
N ILE A 87 19.40 -2.83 -0.10
CA ILE A 87 20.39 -3.58 0.70
C ILE A 87 19.73 -4.20 1.94
N VAL A 88 18.82 -3.50 2.61
CA VAL A 88 18.07 -4.04 3.75
C VAL A 88 17.22 -5.25 3.34
N GLU A 89 16.60 -5.22 2.17
CA GLU A 89 15.84 -6.35 1.60
C GLU A 89 16.65 -7.61 1.32
N CYS A 90 17.99 -7.51 1.27
CA CYS A 90 18.86 -8.68 1.18
C CYS A 90 18.76 -9.56 2.44
N PHE A 91 18.37 -9.00 3.57
CA PHE A 91 18.23 -9.74 4.82
C PHE A 91 16.89 -10.49 4.87
N PRO A 92 16.88 -11.77 5.28
CA PRO A 92 15.63 -12.49 5.44
C PRO A 92 14.81 -11.90 6.58
N HIS A 93 13.49 -11.94 6.41
CA HIS A 93 12.52 -11.58 7.46
C HIS A 93 12.61 -10.13 7.93
N THR A 94 12.97 -9.19 7.04
CA THR A 94 12.93 -7.72 7.27
C THR A 94 11.59 -7.21 7.78
N LEU A 95 10.52 -7.94 7.49
CA LEU A 95 9.24 -7.79 8.15
C LEU A 95 9.12 -8.81 9.28
N PRO A 96 8.69 -8.41 10.48
CA PRO A 96 8.45 -9.35 11.58
C PRO A 96 7.50 -10.46 11.10
N LYS A 97 7.91 -11.73 11.22
CA LYS A 97 7.06 -12.88 10.82
C LYS A 97 5.74 -12.92 11.58
N ASP A 98 5.77 -12.46 12.82
CA ASP A 98 4.64 -12.35 13.73
C ASP A 98 3.84 -11.06 13.52
N LEU A 99 4.12 -10.26 12.47
CA LEU A 99 3.42 -9.01 12.23
C LEU A 99 1.89 -9.19 12.15
N PRO A 100 1.32 -10.13 11.37
CA PRO A 100 -0.12 -10.40 11.40
C PRO A 100 -0.66 -10.74 12.79
N ASP A 101 0.04 -11.60 13.53
CA ASP A 101 -0.35 -12.01 14.88
C ASP A 101 -0.31 -10.85 15.88
N ILE A 102 0.70 -9.97 15.76
CA ILE A 102 0.81 -8.76 16.56
C ILE A 102 -0.37 -7.84 16.25
N LEU A 103 -0.68 -7.61 14.98
CA LEU A 103 -1.79 -6.73 14.57
C LEU A 103 -3.14 -7.29 15.04
N GLN A 104 -3.39 -8.58 14.88
CA GLN A 104 -4.61 -9.23 15.36
C GLN A 104 -4.83 -9.06 16.88
N LYS A 105 -3.75 -9.15 17.67
CA LYS A 105 -3.82 -9.05 19.14
C LYS A 105 -3.75 -7.60 19.63
N SER A 106 -3.41 -6.66 18.76
CA SER A 106 -3.25 -5.25 19.13
C SER A 106 -4.56 -4.50 18.97
N LYS A 107 -4.78 -3.54 19.87
CA LYS A 107 -5.82 -2.53 19.72
C LYS A 107 -5.10 -1.20 19.58
N TRP A 108 -5.60 -0.32 18.73
CA TRP A 108 -5.10 1.04 18.66
C TRP A 108 -5.28 1.70 20.03
N SER A 109 -4.20 2.26 20.57
CA SER A 109 -4.21 2.96 21.87
C SER A 109 -4.81 4.36 21.78
N LYS A 110 -4.97 4.88 20.55
CA LYS A 110 -5.63 6.15 20.24
C LYS A 110 -6.86 5.92 19.35
N PRO A 111 -7.89 6.77 19.45
CA PRO A 111 -8.98 6.80 18.47
C PRO A 111 -8.44 7.02 17.05
N ALA A 112 -9.10 6.46 16.04
CA ALA A 112 -8.63 6.57 14.66
C ALA A 112 -8.49 8.02 14.16
N LYS A 113 -9.30 8.95 14.68
CA LYS A 113 -9.19 10.38 14.35
C LYS A 113 -7.90 11.04 14.83
N GLU A 114 -7.19 10.44 15.78
CA GLU A 114 -5.90 10.94 16.28
C GLU A 114 -4.71 10.23 15.62
N VAL A 115 -4.98 9.29 14.71
CA VAL A 115 -3.97 8.54 13.95
C VAL A 115 -4.04 9.05 12.52
N GLU A 116 -3.35 10.15 12.26
CA GLU A 116 -3.45 10.89 10.99
C GLU A 116 -2.31 10.58 10.03
N THR A 117 -1.15 10.13 10.53
CA THR A 117 0.05 9.84 9.74
C THR A 117 0.77 8.57 10.20
N TRP A 118 1.75 8.11 9.42
CA TRP A 118 2.64 7.02 9.83
C TRP A 118 3.33 7.28 11.18
N GLU A 119 3.72 8.51 11.49
CA GLU A 119 4.34 8.88 12.76
C GLU A 119 3.41 8.57 13.94
N THR A 120 2.15 9.02 13.86
CA THR A 120 1.13 8.72 14.87
C THR A 120 0.77 7.23 14.92
N TRP A 121 0.88 6.51 13.80
CA TRP A 121 0.68 5.06 13.76
C TRP A 121 1.83 4.32 14.49
N TRP A 122 3.08 4.76 14.32
CA TRP A 122 4.22 4.19 15.03
C TRP A 122 4.13 4.36 16.55
N GLU A 123 3.51 5.45 17.02
CA GLU A 123 3.28 5.69 18.46
C GLU A 123 2.34 4.66 19.08
N ILE A 124 1.32 4.20 18.34
CA ILE A 124 0.34 3.23 18.85
C ILE A 124 0.81 1.77 18.69
N HIS A 125 1.86 1.52 17.90
CA HIS A 125 2.40 0.19 17.60
C HIS A 125 3.83 -0.04 18.15
N GLU A 126 4.06 0.28 19.42
CA GLU A 126 5.37 0.13 20.06
C GLU A 126 5.99 -1.28 19.96
N LYS A 127 5.16 -2.34 19.99
CA LYS A 127 5.64 -3.72 19.91
C LYS A 127 6.31 -4.02 18.57
N ILE A 128 5.73 -3.51 17.48
CA ILE A 128 6.29 -3.63 16.13
C ILE A 128 7.61 -2.85 16.11
N LEU A 129 7.61 -1.61 16.60
CA LEU A 129 8.82 -0.78 16.64
C LEU A 129 9.97 -1.42 17.46
N LYS A 130 9.66 -2.06 18.60
CA LYS A 130 10.64 -2.81 19.40
C LYS A 130 11.22 -4.00 18.62
N SER A 131 10.39 -4.70 17.85
CA SER A 131 10.83 -5.80 16.97
C SER A 131 11.78 -5.29 15.87
N LEU A 132 11.41 -4.20 15.19
CA LEU A 132 12.25 -3.58 14.16
C LEU A 132 13.58 -3.09 14.73
N LYS A 133 13.60 -2.43 15.90
CA LYS A 133 14.84 -2.00 16.57
C LYS A 133 15.77 -3.17 16.90
N LYS A 134 15.24 -4.35 17.23
CA LYS A 134 16.05 -5.56 17.43
C LYS A 134 16.65 -6.02 16.10
N GLN A 135 15.85 -6.03 15.04
CA GLN A 135 16.31 -6.40 13.71
C GLN A 135 17.37 -5.46 13.16
N THR A 136 17.22 -4.15 13.37
CA THR A 136 18.23 -3.12 13.05
C THR A 136 19.61 -3.50 13.57
N LYS A 137 19.71 -3.97 14.81
CA LYS A 137 20.99 -4.38 15.41
C LYS A 137 21.62 -5.57 14.70
N HIS A 138 20.81 -6.55 14.30
CA HIS A 138 21.29 -7.70 13.55
C HIS A 138 21.76 -7.30 12.15
N ILE A 139 20.99 -6.47 11.44
CA ILE A 139 21.33 -5.96 10.11
C ILE A 139 22.63 -5.14 10.16
N ARG A 140 22.76 -4.23 11.13
CA ARG A 140 23.98 -3.45 11.36
C ARG A 140 25.19 -4.37 11.57
N ALA A 141 25.06 -5.40 12.40
CA ALA A 141 26.15 -6.33 12.67
C ALA A 141 26.62 -7.06 11.39
N TRP A 142 25.69 -7.42 10.49
CA TRP A 142 26.04 -7.97 9.18
C TRP A 142 26.74 -6.97 8.27
N TRP A 143 26.29 -5.72 8.27
CA TRP A 143 26.92 -4.65 7.50
C TRP A 143 28.39 -4.45 7.89
N GLU A 144 28.65 -4.36 9.20
CA GLU A 144 29.99 -4.22 9.77
C GLU A 144 30.84 -5.47 9.49
N PHE A 145 30.26 -6.66 9.62
CA PHE A 145 30.96 -7.93 9.37
C PHE A 145 31.37 -8.12 7.91
N CYS A 146 30.60 -7.59 6.96
CA CYS A 146 30.92 -7.64 5.55
C CYS A 146 31.84 -6.47 5.09
N GLU A 147 32.30 -5.64 6.02
CA GLU A 147 33.22 -4.52 5.77
C GLU A 147 32.68 -3.50 4.74
N ILE A 148 31.36 -3.28 4.73
CA ILE A 148 30.69 -2.31 3.87
C ILE A 148 30.39 -1.04 4.69
N PRO A 149 30.46 0.17 4.11
CA PRO A 149 30.03 1.39 4.78
C PRO A 149 28.58 1.26 5.27
N CYS A 150 28.39 1.36 6.59
CA CYS A 150 27.09 1.23 7.23
C CYS A 150 26.38 2.60 7.31
N PRO A 151 25.11 2.72 6.89
CA PRO A 151 24.37 3.98 6.92
C PRO A 151 23.94 4.41 8.34
N GLY A 152 24.24 3.61 9.37
CA GLY A 152 23.85 3.85 10.75
C GLY A 152 22.54 3.17 11.16
N GLU A 153 22.32 3.01 12.48
CA GLU A 153 21.15 2.30 13.01
C GLU A 153 19.83 3.01 12.69
N GLU A 154 19.82 4.34 12.75
CA GLU A 154 18.63 5.13 12.49
C GLU A 154 18.12 4.90 11.06
N GLU A 155 19.01 4.92 10.08
CA GLU A 155 18.61 4.78 8.69
C GLU A 155 18.22 3.33 8.34
N ILE A 156 18.88 2.33 8.94
CA ILE A 156 18.42 0.93 8.85
C ILE A 156 17.02 0.79 9.46
N LEU A 157 16.75 1.41 10.62
CA LEU A 157 15.42 1.40 11.23
C LEU A 157 14.37 2.08 10.35
N ASN A 158 14.71 3.23 9.75
CA ASN A 158 13.83 3.95 8.84
C ASN A 158 13.54 3.12 7.58
N SER A 159 14.53 2.42 7.03
CA SER A 159 14.35 1.47 5.94
C SER A 159 13.36 0.35 6.30
N LEU A 160 13.51 -0.28 7.47
CA LEU A 160 12.56 -1.30 7.95
C LEU A 160 11.14 -0.73 8.12
N LYS A 161 11.00 0.51 8.61
CA LYS A 161 9.69 1.20 8.69
C LYS A 161 9.09 1.43 7.31
N ARG A 162 9.90 1.83 6.32
CA ARG A 162 9.45 1.98 4.92
C ARG A 162 8.93 0.64 4.40
N LEU A 163 9.67 -0.46 4.59
CA LEU A 163 9.20 -1.81 4.21
C LEU A 163 7.85 -2.17 4.85
N VAL A 164 7.66 -1.91 6.14
CA VAL A 164 6.36 -2.12 6.82
C VAL A 164 5.26 -1.27 6.19
N SER A 165 5.54 -0.01 5.86
CA SER A 165 4.58 0.85 5.19
C SER A 165 4.19 0.35 3.79
N GLY A 166 5.10 -0.34 3.07
CA GLY A 166 4.80 -1.03 1.81
C GLY A 166 3.68 -2.06 1.94
N VAL A 167 3.68 -2.82 3.04
CA VAL A 167 2.69 -3.86 3.27
C VAL A 167 1.41 -3.32 3.90
N LEU A 168 1.53 -2.39 4.86
CA LEU A 168 0.38 -1.92 5.63
C LEU A 168 -0.34 -0.71 5.04
N SER A 169 0.19 -0.09 3.99
CA SER A 169 -0.46 1.06 3.36
C SER A 169 -1.89 0.75 2.88
N HIS A 170 -2.11 -0.43 2.30
CA HIS A 170 -3.44 -0.85 1.82
C HIS A 170 -4.49 -0.94 2.95
N PRO A 171 -4.32 -1.81 3.97
CA PRO A 171 -5.33 -1.95 5.01
C PRO A 171 -5.54 -0.68 5.83
N ILE A 172 -4.49 0.12 6.09
CA ILE A 172 -4.63 1.36 6.84
C ILE A 172 -5.37 2.42 6.00
N THR A 173 -5.05 2.53 4.70
CA THR A 173 -5.76 3.46 3.81
C THR A 173 -7.25 3.10 3.75
N ILE A 174 -7.60 1.83 3.59
CA ILE A 174 -9.00 1.37 3.62
C ILE A 174 -9.63 1.69 4.99
N GLY A 175 -8.97 1.33 6.09
CA GLY A 175 -9.47 1.57 7.45
C GLY A 175 -9.79 3.04 7.72
N MET A 176 -8.87 3.93 7.35
CA MET A 176 -9.02 5.39 7.51
C MET A 176 -10.05 5.99 6.54
N ALA A 177 -10.13 5.47 5.31
CA ALA A 177 -11.18 5.85 4.38
C ALA A 177 -12.57 5.52 4.95
N VAL A 178 -12.72 4.36 5.58
CA VAL A 178 -13.97 3.98 6.26
C VAL A 178 -14.27 4.94 7.43
N VAL A 179 -13.27 5.31 8.24
CA VAL A 179 -13.45 6.25 9.36
C VAL A 179 -13.93 7.62 8.86
N ASN A 180 -13.33 8.13 7.79
CA ASN A 180 -13.52 9.50 7.34
C ASN A 180 -14.72 9.69 6.40
N TYR A 181 -15.04 8.67 5.60
CA TYR A 181 -15.93 8.85 4.46
C TYR A 181 -17.24 8.05 4.54
N THR A 182 -17.38 7.09 5.46
CA THR A 182 -18.68 6.42 5.64
C THR A 182 -19.66 7.24 6.50
N PRO A 183 -20.98 7.04 6.35
CA PRO A 183 -21.98 7.67 7.21
C PRO A 183 -21.77 7.33 8.70
N LYS A 184 -22.14 8.27 9.57
CA LYS A 184 -22.24 7.99 11.01
C LYS A 184 -23.35 6.95 11.23
N ARG A 185 -23.02 5.85 11.91
CA ARG A 185 -23.97 4.78 12.23
C ARG A 185 -23.99 4.53 13.74
N LYS A 186 -25.05 3.90 14.24
CA LYS A 186 -25.11 3.44 15.64
C LYS A 186 -24.04 2.37 15.88
N LYS A 187 -23.52 2.29 17.11
CA LYS A 187 -22.55 1.24 17.50
C LYS A 187 -23.07 -0.15 17.12
N ASN A 188 -22.16 -1.01 16.67
CA ASN A 188 -22.42 -2.37 16.18
C ASN A 188 -23.21 -2.47 14.87
N TYR A 189 -23.65 -1.36 14.28
CA TYR A 189 -24.24 -1.40 12.95
C TYR A 189 -23.11 -1.58 11.91
N PRO A 190 -23.22 -2.56 10.99
CA PRO A 190 -22.17 -2.86 10.01
C PRO A 190 -22.00 -1.76 8.96
N LYS A 191 -20.76 -1.54 8.52
CA LYS A 191 -20.43 -0.70 7.36
C LYS A 191 -20.08 -1.58 6.16
N SER A 192 -20.67 -1.30 5.00
CA SER A 192 -20.39 -2.05 3.77
C SER A 192 -19.35 -1.34 2.92
N VAL A 193 -18.25 -2.03 2.60
CA VAL A 193 -17.08 -1.48 1.91
C VAL A 193 -16.76 -2.39 0.74
N HIS A 194 -16.87 -1.85 -0.47
CA HIS A 194 -16.59 -2.61 -1.69
C HIS A 194 -15.22 -2.21 -2.23
N LEU A 195 -14.29 -3.17 -2.27
CA LEU A 195 -12.98 -3.03 -2.92
C LEU A 195 -13.15 -3.45 -4.39
N VAL A 196 -12.85 -2.55 -5.31
CA VAL A 196 -13.12 -2.74 -6.75
C VAL A 196 -11.82 -2.69 -7.54
N GLY A 197 -11.66 -3.60 -8.49
CA GLY A 197 -10.42 -3.76 -9.26
C GLY A 197 -9.30 -4.37 -8.42
N THR A 198 -9.63 -5.17 -7.41
CA THR A 198 -8.65 -5.84 -6.53
C THR A 198 -7.75 -6.80 -7.29
N ASP A 199 -6.46 -6.82 -6.95
CA ASP A 199 -5.46 -7.76 -7.46
C ASP A 199 -4.85 -8.52 -6.26
N ARG A 200 -3.71 -9.18 -6.48
CA ARG A 200 -2.94 -9.95 -5.53
C ARG A 200 -2.64 -9.21 -4.23
N PRO A 201 -2.32 -7.90 -4.19
CA PRO A 201 -2.09 -7.20 -2.93
C PRO A 201 -3.29 -7.22 -1.99
N GLU A 202 -4.51 -6.95 -2.50
CA GLU A 202 -5.73 -6.97 -1.68
C GLU A 202 -6.09 -8.39 -1.26
N ALA A 203 -5.95 -9.38 -2.15
CA ALA A 203 -6.15 -10.78 -1.80
C ALA A 203 -5.16 -11.23 -0.72
N THR A 204 -3.89 -10.85 -0.85
CA THR A 204 -2.83 -11.14 0.13
C THR A 204 -3.11 -10.46 1.46
N MET A 205 -3.61 -9.23 1.47
CA MET A 205 -4.03 -8.54 2.69
C MET A 205 -5.08 -9.35 3.48
N ILE A 206 -6.02 -10.00 2.78
CA ILE A 206 -6.99 -10.90 3.41
C ILE A 206 -6.31 -12.15 3.96
N TYR A 207 -5.62 -12.92 3.11
CA TYR A 207 -5.03 -14.20 3.50
C TYR A 207 -3.95 -14.08 4.57
N ALA A 208 -3.15 -13.02 4.52
CA ALA A 208 -2.11 -12.75 5.50
C ALA A 208 -2.64 -12.09 6.79
N GLY A 209 -3.95 -11.82 6.89
CA GLY A 209 -4.55 -11.27 8.10
C GLY A 209 -4.30 -9.77 8.33
N PHE A 210 -3.87 -9.02 7.32
CA PHE A 210 -3.62 -7.58 7.46
C PHE A 210 -4.91 -6.75 7.54
N TYR A 211 -6.07 -7.31 7.17
CA TYR A 211 -7.38 -6.67 7.35
C TYR A 211 -7.70 -6.34 8.82
N HIS A 212 -6.98 -6.90 9.80
CA HIS A 212 -7.14 -6.54 11.20
C HIS A 212 -6.90 -5.04 11.46
N GLU A 213 -6.06 -4.37 10.67
CA GLU A 213 -5.89 -2.92 10.77
C GLU A 213 -7.13 -2.13 10.35
N ILE A 214 -7.91 -2.62 9.36
CA ILE A 214 -9.21 -2.03 9.00
C ILE A 214 -10.16 -2.08 10.20
N LEU A 215 -10.18 -3.21 10.91
CA LEU A 215 -11.00 -3.42 12.10
C LEU A 215 -10.51 -2.62 13.31
N ALA A 216 -9.20 -2.46 13.46
CA ALA A 216 -8.58 -1.70 14.54
C ALA A 216 -8.89 -0.19 14.41
N ALA A 217 -8.90 0.33 13.18
CA ALA A 217 -9.35 1.69 12.88
C ALA A 217 -10.88 1.87 13.09
N ASN A 218 -11.66 0.79 13.00
CA ASN A 218 -13.12 0.81 13.09
C ASN A 218 -13.69 -0.07 14.23
N PRO A 219 -13.26 0.10 15.50
CA PRO A 219 -13.50 -0.88 16.55
C PRO A 219 -14.97 -1.01 16.97
N LEU A 220 -15.80 0.00 16.65
CA LEU A 220 -17.20 0.10 17.04
C LEU A 220 -18.18 -0.50 16.02
N HIS A 221 -17.72 -0.84 14.81
CA HIS A 221 -18.57 -1.26 13.71
C HIS A 221 -18.04 -2.54 13.08
N PRO A 222 -18.87 -3.57 12.88
CA PRO A 222 -18.54 -4.65 11.96
C PRO A 222 -18.31 -4.11 10.55
N ILE A 223 -17.43 -4.74 9.80
CA ILE A 223 -17.16 -4.42 8.39
C ILE A 223 -17.68 -5.56 7.53
N LYS A 224 -18.41 -5.23 6.48
CA LYS A 224 -18.71 -6.15 5.38
C LYS A 224 -17.81 -5.74 4.22
N LEU A 225 -16.83 -6.58 3.89
CA LEU A 225 -15.84 -6.31 2.88
C LEU A 225 -16.17 -7.13 1.63
N THR A 226 -16.43 -6.48 0.51
CA THR A 226 -16.74 -7.12 -0.77
C THR A 226 -15.62 -6.85 -1.75
N LEU A 227 -14.93 -7.88 -2.25
CA LEU A 227 -13.87 -7.75 -3.26
C LEU A 227 -14.45 -8.09 -4.64
N VAL A 228 -14.34 -7.17 -5.58
CA VAL A 228 -14.86 -7.34 -6.94
C VAL A 228 -13.77 -7.02 -7.94
N SER A 229 -13.41 -8.01 -8.74
CA SER A 229 -12.37 -7.85 -9.77
C SER A 229 -12.39 -8.99 -10.78
N PRO A 230 -12.09 -8.72 -12.07
CA PRO A 230 -11.85 -9.75 -13.07
C PRO A 230 -10.44 -10.37 -12.97
N ASP A 231 -9.60 -9.95 -12.01
CA ASP A 231 -8.24 -10.51 -11.85
C ASP A 231 -8.25 -11.95 -11.31
N ASP A 232 -7.36 -12.79 -11.84
CA ASP A 232 -7.23 -14.21 -11.46
C ASP A 232 -6.89 -14.40 -9.97
N ALA A 233 -6.20 -13.44 -9.34
CA ALA A 233 -5.95 -13.45 -7.91
C ALA A 233 -7.24 -13.46 -7.08
N ASN A 234 -8.33 -12.89 -7.61
CA ASN A 234 -9.63 -12.86 -6.96
C ASN A 234 -10.47 -14.13 -7.24
N GLN A 235 -10.09 -14.93 -8.25
CA GLN A 235 -10.85 -16.11 -8.65
C GLN A 235 -10.97 -17.12 -7.52
N GLN A 236 -9.88 -17.41 -6.79
CA GLN A 236 -9.93 -18.34 -5.66
C GLN A 236 -10.80 -17.81 -4.52
N LEU A 237 -10.64 -16.54 -4.14
CA LEU A 237 -11.48 -15.90 -3.12
C LEU A 237 -12.96 -15.96 -3.49
N SER A 238 -13.31 -15.69 -4.75
CA SER A 238 -14.71 -15.74 -5.23
C SER A 238 -15.35 -17.12 -5.13
N LYS A 239 -14.55 -18.20 -5.17
CA LYS A 239 -15.02 -19.58 -4.95
C LYS A 239 -15.23 -19.85 -3.47
N ASP A 240 -14.35 -19.31 -2.62
CA ASP A 240 -14.36 -19.54 -1.17
C ASP A 240 -15.44 -18.72 -0.45
N CYS A 241 -15.78 -17.52 -0.95
CA CYS A 241 -16.72 -16.60 -0.32
C CYS A 241 -17.59 -15.80 -1.32
N SER A 242 -18.41 -16.50 -2.11
CA SER A 242 -19.28 -15.88 -3.11
C SER A 242 -20.38 -14.97 -2.50
N PRO A 243 -21.06 -14.15 -3.30
CA PRO A 243 -22.21 -13.34 -2.83
C PRO A 243 -23.33 -14.18 -2.19
N ASP A 244 -23.54 -15.40 -2.65
CA ASP A 244 -24.53 -16.34 -2.13
C ASP A 244 -24.04 -17.07 -0.87
N SER A 245 -22.72 -17.18 -0.68
CA SER A 245 -22.09 -17.84 0.47
C SER A 245 -20.93 -17.03 1.06
N PRO A 246 -21.23 -15.86 1.65
CA PRO A 246 -20.20 -14.98 2.19
C PRO A 246 -19.60 -15.54 3.48
N MET A 247 -18.29 -15.35 3.66
CA MET A 247 -17.50 -15.97 4.74
C MET A 247 -17.31 -15.03 5.92
N LEU A 248 -17.40 -15.55 7.15
CA LEU A 248 -17.07 -14.79 8.36
C LEU A 248 -15.60 -15.00 8.74
N ILE A 249 -14.71 -14.10 8.31
CA ILE A 249 -13.25 -14.18 8.57
C ILE A 249 -12.84 -13.63 9.94
N ASN A 250 -13.74 -12.90 10.60
CA ASN A 250 -13.59 -12.42 11.96
C ASN A 250 -14.99 -12.15 12.53
N PRO A 251 -15.25 -12.25 13.86
CA PRO A 251 -16.55 -11.90 14.44
C PRO A 251 -17.08 -10.50 14.06
N LYS A 252 -16.21 -9.60 13.62
CA LYS A 252 -16.55 -8.25 13.12
C LYS A 252 -16.25 -8.03 11.64
N CYS A 253 -15.91 -9.07 10.87
CA CYS A 253 -15.61 -8.94 9.44
C CYS A 253 -16.25 -10.06 8.63
N LYS A 254 -17.20 -9.70 7.77
CA LYS A 254 -17.78 -10.58 6.76
C LYS A 254 -17.12 -10.28 5.43
N LEU A 255 -16.68 -11.31 4.73
CA LEU A 255 -16.01 -11.24 3.45
C LEU A 255 -16.91 -11.81 2.35
N THR A 256 -17.01 -11.06 1.26
CA THR A 256 -17.62 -11.48 0.00
C THR A 256 -16.60 -11.24 -1.11
N ALA A 257 -16.54 -12.11 -2.11
CA ALA A 257 -15.71 -11.92 -3.29
C ALA A 257 -16.46 -12.33 -4.55
N TRP A 258 -16.23 -11.61 -5.65
CA TRP A 258 -16.83 -11.90 -6.95
C TRP A 258 -15.87 -11.61 -8.10
N TYR A 259 -15.75 -12.58 -9.00
CA TYR A 259 -14.88 -12.52 -10.17
C TYR A 259 -15.60 -11.91 -11.37
N GLY A 260 -15.25 -10.66 -11.72
CA GLY A 260 -15.81 -9.92 -12.85
C GLY A 260 -15.80 -8.40 -12.66
N LEU A 261 -16.51 -7.68 -13.54
CA LEU A 261 -16.59 -6.21 -13.54
C LEU A 261 -17.67 -5.69 -12.57
N TYR A 262 -17.37 -4.59 -11.89
CA TYR A 262 -18.22 -4.11 -10.79
C TYR A 262 -19.64 -3.69 -11.21
N HIS A 263 -19.82 -3.17 -12.42
CA HIS A 263 -21.16 -2.84 -12.93
C HIS A 263 -22.04 -4.08 -13.14
N ASP A 264 -21.46 -5.20 -13.57
CA ASP A 264 -22.18 -6.48 -13.66
C ASP A 264 -22.52 -7.02 -12.26
N PHE A 265 -21.58 -6.91 -11.31
CA PHE A 265 -21.82 -7.26 -9.92
C PHE A 265 -22.98 -6.46 -9.33
N TRP A 266 -23.01 -5.16 -9.61
CA TRP A 266 -24.05 -4.26 -9.15
C TRP A 266 -25.42 -4.70 -9.65
N GLU A 267 -25.56 -4.89 -10.96
CA GLU A 267 -26.82 -5.33 -11.57
C GLU A 267 -27.28 -6.67 -10.99
N LYS A 268 -26.37 -7.65 -10.91
CA LYS A 268 -26.70 -9.01 -10.50
C LYS A 268 -27.03 -9.15 -9.02
N TYR A 269 -26.33 -8.44 -8.14
CA TYR A 269 -26.39 -8.70 -6.70
C TYR A 269 -26.87 -7.50 -5.87
N ILE A 270 -26.54 -6.27 -6.26
CA ILE A 270 -26.96 -5.08 -5.50
C ILE A 270 -28.40 -4.70 -5.88
N THR A 271 -28.70 -4.60 -7.18
CA THR A 271 -30.07 -4.34 -7.65
C THR A 271 -31.04 -5.44 -7.22
N ALA A 272 -30.58 -6.69 -7.22
CA ALA A 272 -31.34 -7.84 -6.72
C ALA A 272 -31.44 -7.92 -5.19
N GLN A 273 -30.82 -6.99 -4.45
CA GLN A 273 -30.80 -6.92 -2.98
C GLN A 273 -30.19 -8.16 -2.29
N ILE A 274 -29.34 -8.90 -2.99
CA ILE A 274 -28.58 -10.05 -2.45
C ILE A 274 -27.40 -9.53 -1.62
N VAL A 275 -26.71 -8.51 -2.14
CA VAL A 275 -25.65 -7.78 -1.45
C VAL A 275 -26.13 -6.35 -1.21
N GLU A 276 -25.82 -5.78 -0.05
CA GLU A 276 -26.22 -4.41 0.24
C GLU A 276 -25.49 -3.39 -0.64
N GLN A 277 -26.11 -2.22 -0.81
CA GLN A 277 -25.43 -1.05 -1.39
C GLN A 277 -24.26 -0.63 -0.49
N PRO A 278 -23.09 -0.30 -1.06
CA PRO A 278 -21.91 0.08 -0.27
C PRO A 278 -22.09 1.43 0.42
N ASP A 279 -21.53 1.55 1.63
CA ASP A 279 -21.27 2.85 2.26
C ASP A 279 -20.09 3.58 1.59
N LEU A 280 -19.15 2.79 1.05
CA LEU A 280 -17.92 3.27 0.44
C LEU A 280 -17.45 2.26 -0.62
N VAL A 281 -17.08 2.79 -1.79
CA VAL A 281 -16.33 2.04 -2.80
C VAL A 281 -14.88 2.48 -2.75
N VAL A 282 -13.94 1.54 -2.78
CA VAL A 282 -12.50 1.80 -2.79
C VAL A 282 -11.89 1.10 -3.99
N GLY A 283 -11.37 1.86 -4.95
CA GLY A 283 -10.56 1.35 -6.05
C GLY A 283 -9.09 1.59 -5.75
N ILE A 284 -8.34 0.54 -5.48
CA ILE A 284 -6.90 0.66 -5.23
C ILE A 284 -6.20 0.57 -6.57
N HIS A 285 -5.48 1.63 -6.95
CA HIS A 285 -4.72 1.69 -8.20
C HIS A 285 -5.56 1.34 -9.44
N PRO A 286 -6.69 2.04 -9.69
CA PRO A 286 -7.62 1.68 -10.77
C PRO A 286 -7.00 1.79 -12.17
N GLY A 287 -5.83 2.46 -12.31
CA GLY A 287 -5.11 2.50 -13.58
C GLY A 287 -5.82 3.31 -14.67
N LEU A 288 -6.68 4.28 -14.32
CA LEU A 288 -7.50 5.05 -15.27
C LEU A 288 -6.68 5.80 -16.34
N HIS A 289 -5.40 6.02 -16.07
CA HIS A 289 -4.45 6.65 -16.96
C HIS A 289 -3.98 5.74 -18.10
N ALA A 290 -4.07 4.42 -17.94
CA ALA A 290 -3.54 3.46 -18.90
C ALA A 290 -4.51 3.20 -20.05
N ASP A 291 -4.00 3.24 -21.28
CA ASP A 291 -4.75 2.93 -22.49
C ASP A 291 -5.38 1.53 -22.42
N GLY A 292 -6.67 1.43 -22.74
CA GLY A 292 -7.41 0.16 -22.70
C GLY A 292 -7.91 -0.24 -21.31
N ILE A 293 -7.46 0.41 -20.23
CA ILE A 293 -7.96 0.14 -18.86
C ILE A 293 -9.15 1.02 -18.54
N TYR A 294 -9.15 2.27 -19.02
CA TYR A 294 -10.23 3.22 -18.77
C TYR A 294 -11.59 2.69 -19.25
N GLU A 295 -11.63 2.03 -20.41
CA GLU A 295 -12.83 1.50 -21.04
C GLU A 295 -13.52 0.41 -20.19
N PHE A 296 -12.76 -0.33 -19.37
CA PHE A 296 -13.33 -1.29 -18.41
C PHE A 296 -13.88 -0.60 -17.15
N TRP A 297 -13.35 0.58 -16.82
CA TRP A 297 -13.77 1.37 -15.67
C TRP A 297 -14.90 2.34 -15.97
N GLU A 298 -15.01 2.85 -17.20
CA GLU A 298 -15.98 3.87 -17.58
C GLU A 298 -17.43 3.50 -17.18
N PRO A 299 -17.96 2.29 -17.47
CA PRO A 299 -19.31 1.93 -17.03
C PRO A 299 -19.44 1.87 -15.49
N THR A 300 -18.36 1.47 -14.80
CA THR A 300 -18.30 1.48 -13.33
C THR A 300 -18.31 2.90 -12.78
N LEU A 301 -17.57 3.84 -13.39
CA LEU A 301 -17.52 5.24 -12.97
C LEU A 301 -18.88 5.92 -13.16
N GLU A 302 -19.49 5.76 -14.33
CA GLU A 302 -20.82 6.28 -14.63
C GLU A 302 -21.84 5.79 -13.60
N LEU A 303 -21.87 4.48 -13.34
CA LEU A 303 -22.73 3.87 -12.33
C LEU A 303 -22.51 4.47 -10.93
N LEU A 304 -21.26 4.60 -10.48
CA LEU A 304 -20.95 5.12 -9.14
C LEU A 304 -21.37 6.58 -8.98
N LEU A 305 -21.18 7.38 -10.02
CA LEU A 305 -21.58 8.78 -10.04
C LEU A 305 -23.11 8.93 -10.09
N ASP A 306 -23.80 8.14 -10.91
CA ASP A 306 -25.26 8.13 -11.06
C ASP A 306 -25.97 7.67 -9.78
N MET A 307 -25.47 6.60 -9.17
CA MET A 307 -25.96 6.08 -7.90
C MET A 307 -25.49 6.92 -6.70
N ASN A 308 -24.73 7.99 -6.95
CA ASN A 308 -24.23 8.93 -5.96
C ASN A 308 -23.48 8.21 -4.82
N ILE A 309 -22.61 7.26 -5.18
CA ILE A 309 -21.82 6.44 -4.26
C ILE A 309 -20.53 7.17 -3.93
N LYS A 310 -20.18 7.20 -2.65
CA LYS A 310 -18.90 7.76 -2.24
C LYS A 310 -17.79 6.80 -2.61
N THR A 311 -16.82 7.31 -3.35
CA THR A 311 -15.75 6.51 -3.95
C THR A 311 -14.40 7.08 -3.58
N VAL A 312 -13.45 6.20 -3.28
CA VAL A 312 -12.06 6.52 -2.95
C VAL A 312 -11.17 5.78 -3.93
N PHE A 313 -10.32 6.51 -4.65
CA PHE A 313 -9.25 5.94 -5.46
C PHE A 313 -7.89 6.26 -4.89
N THR A 314 -6.97 5.32 -5.01
CA THR A 314 -5.55 5.52 -4.70
C THR A 314 -4.70 5.34 -5.94
N VAL A 315 -3.59 6.06 -6.04
CA VAL A 315 -2.67 6.02 -7.20
C VAL A 315 -1.21 6.03 -6.74
N LEU A 316 -0.31 5.57 -7.60
CA LEU A 316 1.08 5.21 -7.29
C LEU A 316 2.08 6.35 -7.44
N SER A 317 1.80 7.30 -8.33
CA SER A 317 2.72 8.39 -8.68
C SER A 317 1.98 9.71 -8.96
N LYS A 318 2.75 10.80 -9.01
CA LYS A 318 2.21 12.13 -9.33
C LYS A 318 1.65 12.22 -10.75
N GLU A 319 2.31 11.58 -11.71
CA GLU A 319 1.87 11.56 -13.11
C GLU A 319 0.53 10.84 -13.24
N GLU A 320 0.45 9.65 -12.65
CA GLU A 320 -0.76 8.84 -12.62
C GLU A 320 -1.93 9.57 -11.93
N TYR A 321 -1.61 10.32 -10.88
CA TYR A 321 -2.56 11.18 -10.18
C TYR A 321 -3.13 12.30 -11.06
N VAL A 322 -2.28 13.03 -11.79
CA VAL A 322 -2.72 14.11 -12.69
C VAL A 322 -3.60 13.55 -13.80
N GLN A 323 -3.16 12.47 -14.45
CA GLN A 323 -3.93 11.82 -15.53
C GLN A 323 -5.27 11.25 -15.02
N THR A 324 -5.29 10.70 -13.79
CA THR A 324 -6.53 10.25 -13.15
C THR A 324 -7.50 11.40 -12.93
N LEU A 325 -7.02 12.57 -12.49
CA LEU A 325 -7.87 13.76 -12.33
C LEU A 325 -8.43 14.24 -13.67
N GLU A 326 -7.63 14.29 -14.72
CA GLU A 326 -8.10 14.69 -16.07
C GLU A 326 -9.28 13.81 -16.55
N LYS A 327 -9.20 12.49 -16.32
CA LYS A 327 -10.30 11.56 -16.64
C LYS A 327 -11.54 11.81 -15.79
N LEU A 328 -11.38 12.04 -14.49
CA LEU A 328 -12.50 12.28 -13.57
C LEU A 328 -13.14 13.67 -13.80
N ASP A 329 -12.35 14.68 -14.17
CA ASP A 329 -12.81 16.01 -14.54
C ASP A 329 -13.67 15.95 -15.82
N GLY A 330 -13.27 15.12 -16.79
CA GLY A 330 -14.08 14.83 -17.99
C GLY A 330 -15.45 14.22 -17.68
N LEU A 331 -15.61 13.57 -16.53
CA LEU A 331 -16.87 13.03 -16.02
C LEU A 331 -17.61 13.99 -15.08
N PHE A 332 -17.13 15.23 -14.93
CA PHE A 332 -17.65 16.25 -14.03
C PHE A 332 -17.75 15.76 -12.57
N CYS A 333 -16.76 14.97 -12.11
CA CYS A 333 -16.75 14.43 -10.76
C CYS A 333 -16.75 15.54 -9.69
N LYS A 334 -17.61 15.41 -8.68
CA LYS A 334 -17.57 16.27 -7.50
C LYS A 334 -16.59 15.71 -6.47
N TYR A 335 -15.45 16.38 -6.31
CA TYR A 335 -14.42 15.99 -5.34
C TYR A 335 -14.82 16.34 -3.90
N ILE A 336 -14.51 15.43 -2.99
CA ILE A 336 -14.51 15.62 -1.53
C ILE A 336 -13.08 15.84 -1.04
N TYR A 337 -12.11 15.14 -1.64
CA TYR A 337 -10.69 15.25 -1.32
C TYR A 337 -9.86 14.86 -2.55
N LYS A 338 -8.74 15.54 -2.76
CA LYS A 338 -7.72 15.12 -3.74
C LYS A 338 -6.35 15.57 -3.21
N GLY A 339 -5.38 14.66 -3.16
CA GLY A 339 -4.04 14.98 -2.68
C GLY A 339 -3.24 13.78 -2.20
N LEU A 340 -2.20 14.05 -1.40
CA LEU A 340 -1.35 13.02 -0.81
C LEU A 340 -2.11 12.18 0.22
N ASN A 341 -2.03 10.87 0.09
CA ASN A 341 -2.52 9.96 1.12
C ASN A 341 -1.57 9.98 2.34
N PRO A 342 -2.05 10.34 3.54
CA PRO A 342 -1.20 10.34 4.74
C PRO A 342 -0.60 8.97 5.09
N PHE A 343 -1.24 7.90 4.63
CA PHE A 343 -0.82 6.50 4.80
C PHE A 343 -0.31 5.85 3.51
N GLY A 344 0.07 6.66 2.52
CA GLY A 344 0.81 6.19 1.35
C GLY A 344 2.10 5.53 1.77
N SER A 345 2.49 4.47 1.06
CA SER A 345 3.72 3.74 1.34
C SER A 345 4.92 4.68 1.25
N LYS A 346 5.78 4.64 2.26
CA LYS A 346 7.07 5.33 2.24
C LYS A 346 8.16 4.52 1.55
N HIS A 347 7.86 3.31 1.09
CA HIS A 347 8.77 2.46 0.34
C HIS A 347 8.71 2.81 -1.15
N VAL A 348 9.47 3.85 -1.52
CA VAL A 348 9.51 4.38 -2.88
C VAL A 348 10.53 3.61 -3.71
N LYS A 349 10.16 3.29 -4.95
CA LYS A 349 11.00 2.59 -5.91
C LYS A 349 11.11 3.38 -7.21
N GLN A 350 12.27 3.32 -7.84
CA GLN A 350 12.46 3.77 -9.21
C GLN A 350 11.95 2.69 -10.18
N THR A 351 11.24 3.09 -11.22
CA THR A 351 10.91 2.14 -12.30
C THR A 351 12.12 1.94 -13.21
N HIS A 352 12.31 0.71 -13.66
CA HIS A 352 13.36 0.35 -14.60
C HIS A 352 13.05 0.80 -16.05
N HIS A 353 11.79 1.17 -16.34
CA HIS A 353 11.35 1.62 -17.66
C HIS A 353 11.60 3.11 -17.90
N ASP A 354 11.53 3.92 -16.85
CA ASP A 354 11.77 5.36 -16.88
C ASP A 354 12.42 5.83 -15.56
N ALA A 355 13.69 6.23 -15.64
CA ALA A 355 14.46 6.72 -14.50
C ALA A 355 13.84 7.94 -13.80
N LYS A 356 12.95 8.68 -14.45
CA LYS A 356 12.31 9.88 -13.88
C LYS A 356 11.12 9.55 -13.01
N ILE A 357 10.60 8.33 -13.07
CA ILE A 357 9.39 7.95 -12.37
C ILE A 357 9.75 7.18 -11.10
N MET A 358 9.32 7.75 -9.97
CA MET A 358 9.30 7.10 -8.68
C MET A 358 7.87 6.74 -8.33
N TRP A 359 7.68 5.57 -7.72
CA TRP A 359 6.36 5.08 -7.37
C TRP A 359 6.36 4.44 -5.99
N SER A 360 5.22 4.50 -5.30
CA SER A 360 4.95 3.64 -4.16
C SER A 360 3.44 3.41 -4.02
N SER A 361 3.06 2.35 -3.32
CA SER A 361 1.64 2.05 -3.12
C SER A 361 0.90 3.16 -2.39
N ASN A 362 -0.30 3.46 -2.87
CA ASN A 362 -1.26 4.45 -2.36
C ASN A 362 -0.68 5.85 -2.08
N GLN A 363 0.20 6.41 -2.90
CA GLN A 363 0.79 7.74 -2.64
C GLN A 363 -0.23 8.87 -2.61
N TYR A 364 -1.16 8.87 -3.56
CA TYR A 364 -2.20 9.89 -3.64
C TYR A 364 -3.57 9.24 -3.50
N MET A 365 -4.53 10.04 -3.08
CA MET A 365 -5.90 9.64 -2.89
C MET A 365 -6.83 10.68 -3.51
N VAL A 366 -7.86 10.20 -4.20
CA VAL A 366 -8.96 10.99 -4.73
C VAL A 366 -10.25 10.45 -4.13
N VAL A 367 -11.05 11.32 -3.55
CA VAL A 367 -12.35 10.99 -2.96
C VAL A 367 -13.39 11.85 -3.63
N PHE A 368 -14.44 11.23 -4.15
CA PHE A 368 -15.49 11.91 -4.91
C PHE A 368 -16.84 11.28 -4.66
N LYS A 369 -17.89 12.02 -5.00
CA LYS A 369 -19.28 11.57 -4.88
C LYS A 369 -20.19 12.41 -5.77
N GLY A 370 -20.82 11.78 -6.76
CA GLY A 370 -21.74 12.44 -7.69
C GLY A 370 -21.02 13.42 -8.63
N ARG A 371 -21.81 14.16 -9.41
CA ARG A 371 -21.33 15.13 -10.40
C ARG A 371 -21.52 16.58 -9.94
N THR A 372 -20.77 17.48 -10.55
CA THR A 372 -20.95 18.94 -10.43
C THR A 372 -22.00 19.48 -11.40
N ILE A 373 -22.29 18.75 -12.47
CA ILE A 373 -23.23 19.13 -13.54
C ILE A 373 -24.35 18.09 -13.66
N ASP A 374 -25.58 18.56 -13.87
CA ASP A 374 -26.69 17.73 -14.31
C ASP A 374 -26.54 17.49 -15.82
N LEU A 375 -26.24 16.24 -16.20
CA LEU A 375 -25.98 15.88 -17.60
C LEU A 375 -27.20 16.06 -18.52
N LYS A 376 -28.43 16.13 -17.98
CA LYS A 376 -29.64 16.33 -18.80
C LYS A 376 -29.84 17.79 -19.17
N THR A 377 -29.53 18.70 -18.25
CA THR A 377 -29.73 20.15 -18.44
C THR A 377 -28.44 20.89 -18.76
N LEU A 378 -27.28 20.25 -18.54
CA LEU A 378 -25.94 20.82 -18.60
C LEU A 378 -25.78 22.06 -17.69
N THR A 379 -26.47 22.06 -16.55
CA THR A 379 -26.39 23.10 -15.53
C THR A 379 -25.65 22.60 -14.29
N LEU A 380 -25.02 23.51 -13.54
CA LEU A 380 -24.42 23.17 -12.25
C LEU A 380 -25.48 22.63 -11.29
N ILE A 381 -25.15 21.57 -10.54
CA ILE A 381 -26.02 20.97 -9.52
C ILE A 381 -26.01 21.81 -8.23
N GLU A 382 -24.88 22.45 -7.93
CA GLU A 382 -24.70 23.38 -6.82
C GLU A 382 -23.91 24.60 -7.33
N ASP A 383 -24.33 25.80 -6.94
CA ASP A 383 -23.57 27.03 -7.21
C ASP A 383 -22.24 27.01 -6.46
N PRO A 384 -21.13 27.53 -7.04
CA PRO A 384 -19.86 27.64 -6.33
C PRO A 384 -20.04 28.47 -5.05
N VAL A 385 -19.52 27.97 -3.94
CA VAL A 385 -19.53 28.70 -2.66
C VAL A 385 -18.62 29.91 -2.81
N GLU A 386 -19.09 31.12 -2.45
CA GLU A 386 -18.33 32.39 -2.61
C GLU A 386 -16.88 32.31 -2.09
N ASP A 387 -16.64 31.57 -0.99
CA ASP A 387 -15.30 31.38 -0.41
C ASP A 387 -14.29 30.68 -1.35
N ASP A 388 -14.75 29.84 -2.29
CA ASP A 388 -13.87 29.16 -3.26
C ASP A 388 -13.45 30.10 -4.42
N LEU A 389 -14.27 31.10 -4.75
CA LEU A 389 -13.96 32.09 -5.78
C LEU A 389 -12.85 33.03 -5.32
N ASP A 390 -12.97 33.58 -4.11
CA ASP A 390 -11.93 34.45 -3.51
C ASP A 390 -10.58 33.74 -3.38
N LYS A 391 -10.60 32.44 -3.12
CA LYS A 391 -9.40 31.63 -2.97
C LYS A 391 -8.77 31.28 -4.32
N ALA A 392 -9.60 30.94 -5.31
CA ALA A 392 -9.17 30.72 -6.68
C ALA A 392 -8.61 32.00 -7.32
N GLU A 393 -9.22 33.16 -7.08
CA GLU A 393 -8.71 34.46 -7.54
C GLU A 393 -7.36 34.78 -6.92
N LYS A 394 -7.17 34.58 -5.60
CA LYS A 394 -5.87 34.78 -4.94
C LYS A 394 -4.79 33.82 -5.42
N GLU A 395 -5.15 32.59 -5.78
CA GLU A 395 -4.22 31.61 -6.31
C GLU A 395 -3.83 31.95 -7.76
N PHE A 396 -4.77 32.48 -8.54
CA PHE A 396 -4.55 32.99 -9.90
C PHE A 396 -3.71 34.27 -9.91
N GLU A 397 -3.95 35.23 -9.02
CA GLU A 397 -3.14 36.44 -8.87
C GLU A 397 -1.68 36.10 -8.53
N LYS A 398 -1.45 35.13 -7.63
CA LYS A 398 -0.09 34.65 -7.32
C LYS A 398 0.64 34.01 -8.50
N LEU A 399 -0.09 33.40 -9.43
CA LEU A 399 0.47 32.83 -10.65
C LEU A 399 0.79 33.89 -11.71
N LEU A 400 0.16 35.07 -11.65
CA LEU A 400 0.48 36.22 -12.51
C LEU A 400 1.67 37.04 -11.99
N GLU A 401 2.00 36.91 -10.69
CA GLU A 401 3.11 37.60 -10.03
C GLU A 401 4.42 36.78 -10.01
N ALA A 402 4.42 35.54 -10.49
CA ALA A 402 5.59 34.65 -10.63
C ALA A 402 6.06 34.55 -12.09
#